data_AF-A0A3D0YZS0-F1
#
_entry.id   AF-A0A3D0YZS0-F1
#
_cell.length_a   1.000
_cell.length_b   1.000
_cell.length_c   1.000
_cell.angle_alpha   90.00
_cell.angle_beta   90.00
_cell.angle_gamma   90.00
#
_symmetry.space_group_name_H-M   'P 1'
#
loop_
_entity.id
_entity.type
_entity.pdbx_description
1 polymer ?
#
loop_
_entity_poly.entity_id
_entity_poly.type
_entity_poly.pdbx_seq_one_letter_code
_entity_poly.pdbx_strand_id
1 'polypeptide(L)'
;MPGRKRPVEPRAQAGLEHLKDEVAEDLGLDDDIRRRGWSEMTTRETGAVGGNMVRRMVGGAEEELARQTPPPRRPPKEEEDRKPKPRP
;
A
#
# COMPACT_ATOMS: atom_id res chain seq x y z
N MET A 1 18.21 23.72 -1.85
CA MET A 1 17.48 23.32 -3.08
C MET A 1 17.32 21.80 -3.07
N PRO A 2 16.18 21.19 -2.68
CA PRO A 2 16.06 19.74 -2.77
C PRO A 2 15.83 19.36 -4.23
N GLY A 3 16.64 18.45 -4.75
CA GLY A 3 16.51 17.92 -6.10
C GLY A 3 15.13 17.28 -6.26
N ARG A 4 14.26 17.90 -7.06
CA ARG A 4 12.95 17.35 -7.44
C ARG A 4 13.17 16.00 -8.13
N LYS A 5 13.08 14.92 -7.37
CA LYS A 5 12.87 13.58 -7.92
C LYS A 5 11.48 13.62 -8.55
N ARG A 6 11.46 13.74 -9.88
CA ARG A 6 10.21 13.75 -10.64
C ARG A 6 9.60 12.35 -10.52
N PRO A 7 8.29 12.24 -10.28
CA PRO A 7 7.61 10.97 -10.37
C PRO A 7 7.86 10.33 -11.72
N VAL A 8 7.95 8.99 -11.73
CA VAL A 8 8.08 8.21 -12.98
C VAL A 8 6.89 8.46 -13.88
N GLU A 9 5.69 8.55 -13.31
CA GLU A 9 4.47 9.00 -13.97
C GLU A 9 4.16 10.45 -13.57
N PRO A 10 4.34 11.45 -14.45
CA PRO A 10 4.11 12.86 -14.12
C PRO A 10 2.69 13.16 -13.60
N ARG A 11 1.68 12.42 -14.08
CA ARG A 11 0.29 12.58 -13.64
C ARG A 11 0.07 12.17 -12.18
N ALA A 12 0.97 11.35 -11.62
CA ALA A 12 0.89 10.92 -10.23
C ALA A 12 1.36 12.00 -9.23
N GLN A 13 1.94 13.12 -9.69
CA GLN A 13 2.49 14.15 -8.81
C GLN A 13 1.48 14.63 -7.76
N ALA A 14 0.25 14.95 -8.15
CA ALA A 14 -0.77 15.44 -7.23
C ALA A 14 -1.16 14.38 -6.18
N GLY A 15 -1.31 13.12 -6.60
CA GLY A 15 -1.62 12.01 -5.70
C GLY A 15 -0.48 11.70 -4.72
N LEU A 16 0.77 11.80 -5.18
CA LEU A 16 1.95 11.60 -4.33
C LEU A 16 2.11 12.70 -3.29
N GLU A 17 1.78 13.96 -3.63
CA GLU A 17 1.77 15.06 -2.67
C GLU A 17 0.67 14.86 -1.61
N HIS A 18 -0.53 14.45 -2.02
CA HIS A 18 -1.61 14.12 -1.08
C HIS A 18 -1.21 12.99 -0.14
N LEU A 19 -0.67 11.89 -0.68
CA LEU A 19 -0.20 10.76 0.12
C LEU A 19 0.89 11.18 1.12
N LYS A 20 1.80 12.08 0.72
CA LYS A 20 2.84 12.59 1.60
C LYS A 20 2.23 13.35 2.78
N ASP A 21 1.21 14.18 2.53
CA ASP A 21 0.53 14.96 3.57
C ASP A 21 -0.27 14.04 4.51
N GLU A 22 -1.00 13.04 3.99
CA GLU A 22 -1.69 12.04 4.81
C GLU A 22 -0.71 11.25 5.70
N VAL A 23 0.40 10.81 5.13
CA VAL A 23 1.42 10.07 5.89
C VAL A 23 2.08 10.95 6.95
N ALA A 24 2.27 12.25 6.66
CA ALA A 24 2.79 13.19 7.64
C ALA A 24 1.83 13.38 8.83
N GLU A 25 0.53 13.49 8.55
CA GLU A 25 -0.52 13.56 9.56
C GLU A 25 -0.57 12.29 10.42
N ASP A 26 -0.53 11.10 9.78
CA ASP A 26 -0.55 9.82 10.49
C ASP A 26 0.70 9.59 11.37
N LEU A 27 1.81 10.24 11.05
CA LEU A 27 3.03 10.20 11.86
C LEU A 27 3.09 11.32 12.92
N GLY A 28 2.09 12.20 12.98
CA GLY A 28 2.06 13.35 13.88
C GLY A 28 3.16 14.38 13.57
N LEU A 29 3.60 14.44 12.32
CA LEU A 29 4.65 15.36 11.85
C LEU A 29 4.09 16.59 11.15
N ASP A 30 2.78 16.63 10.87
CA ASP A 30 2.10 17.70 10.14
C ASP A 30 2.32 19.07 10.80
N ASP A 31 2.19 19.14 12.12
CA ASP A 31 2.42 20.35 12.90
C ASP A 31 3.88 20.83 12.83
N ASP A 32 4.82 19.89 12.89
CA ASP A 32 6.25 20.19 12.78
C ASP A 32 6.62 20.68 11.38
N ILE A 33 6.05 20.06 10.36
CA ILE A 33 6.22 20.46 8.96
C ILE A 33 5.63 21.86 8.74
N ARG A 34 4.46 22.17 9.29
CA ARG A 34 3.85 23.50 9.18
C ARG A 34 4.69 24.58 9.88
N ARG A 35 5.29 24.26 11.04
CA ARG A 35 6.11 25.21 11.81
C ARG A 35 7.50 25.41 11.24
N ARG A 36 8.20 24.32 10.92
CA ARG A 36 9.63 24.33 10.56
C ARG A 36 9.85 24.23 9.05
N GLY A 37 8.88 23.70 8.32
CA GLY A 37 9.02 23.36 6.91
C GLY A 37 9.73 22.02 6.69
N TRP A 38 9.52 21.44 5.51
CA TRP A 38 10.12 20.16 5.12
C TRP A 38 11.67 20.16 5.11
N SER A 39 12.29 21.33 4.90
CA SER A 39 13.76 21.46 4.86
C SER A 39 14.43 21.34 6.22
N GLU A 40 13.71 21.70 7.29
CA GLU A 40 14.21 21.71 8.67
C GLU A 40 13.83 20.43 9.43
N MET A 41 13.23 19.47 8.74
CA MET A 41 12.98 18.14 9.28
C MET A 41 14.25 17.32 9.30
N THR A 42 14.38 16.45 10.30
CA THR A 42 15.48 15.49 10.38
C THR A 42 15.37 14.43 9.29
N THR A 43 16.50 13.84 8.93
CA THR A 43 16.55 12.69 7.99
C THR A 43 15.71 11.51 8.49
N ARG A 44 15.55 11.37 9.81
CA ARG A 44 14.72 10.31 10.41
C ARG A 44 13.23 10.56 10.18
N GLU A 45 12.76 11.79 10.38
CA GLU A 45 11.35 12.18 10.16
C GLU A 45 10.98 12.08 8.68
N THR A 46 11.78 12.71 7.81
CA THR A 46 11.57 12.65 6.35
C THR A 46 11.69 11.24 5.79
N GLY A 47 12.61 10.43 6.32
CA GLY A 47 12.76 9.02 5.98
C GLY A 47 11.56 8.17 6.43
N ALA A 48 11.00 8.44 7.61
CA ALA A 48 9.80 7.78 8.10
C ALA A 48 8.60 8.08 7.19
N VAL A 49 8.41 9.34 6.76
CA VAL A 49 7.36 9.71 5.81
C VAL A 49 7.55 8.95 4.49
N GLY A 50 8.71 9.07 3.85
CA GLY A 50 8.97 8.40 2.57
C GLY A 50 8.82 6.87 2.64
N GLY A 51 9.29 6.25 3.73
CA GLY A 51 9.17 4.81 3.94
C GLY A 51 7.73 4.33 4.17
N ASN A 52 6.88 5.14 4.80
CA ASN A 52 5.45 4.84 4.94
C ASN A 52 4.70 5.02 3.62
N MET A 53 5.03 6.05 2.84
CA MET A 53 4.46 6.22 1.49
C MET A 53 4.73 4.99 0.62
N VAL A 54 5.97 4.48 0.59
CA VAL A 54 6.33 3.29 -0.19
C VAL A 54 5.56 2.05 0.30
N ARG A 55 5.47 1.84 1.61
CA ARG A 55 4.70 0.72 2.17
C ARG A 55 3.22 0.75 1.77
N ARG A 56 2.58 1.93 1.79
CA ARG A 56 1.19 2.09 1.35
C ARG A 56 1.01 1.83 -0.14
N MET A 57 1.89 2.38 -0.97
CA MET A 57 1.85 2.17 -2.42
C MET A 57 2.04 0.70 -2.80
N VAL A 58 2.99 0.02 -2.18
CA VAL A 58 3.22 -1.41 -2.41
C VAL A 58 2.02 -2.22 -1.93
N GLY A 59 1.50 -1.97 -0.74
CA GLY A 59 0.32 -2.68 -0.23
C GLY A 59 -0.91 -2.53 -1.12
N GLY A 60 -1.17 -1.33 -1.64
CA GLY A 60 -2.25 -1.11 -2.62
C GLY A 60 -2.02 -1.85 -3.94
N ALA A 61 -0.77 -1.88 -4.44
CA ALA A 61 -0.43 -2.63 -5.64
C ALA A 61 -0.55 -4.16 -5.44
N GLU A 62 -0.18 -4.67 -4.27
CA GLU A 62 -0.34 -6.08 -3.88
C GLU A 62 -1.82 -6.46 -3.83
N GLU A 63 -2.68 -5.62 -3.24
CA GLU A 63 -4.13 -5.85 -3.21
C GLU A 63 -4.73 -5.87 -4.62
N GLU A 64 -4.36 -4.91 -5.47
CA GLU A 64 -4.82 -4.84 -6.85
C GLU A 64 -4.39 -6.07 -7.65
N LEU A 65 -3.15 -6.52 -7.50
CA LEU A 65 -2.65 -7.74 -8.14
C LEU A 65 -3.37 -9.00 -7.62
N ALA A 66 -3.70 -9.04 -6.33
CA ALA A 66 -4.48 -10.12 -5.73
C ALA A 66 -5.93 -10.14 -6.27
N ARG A 67 -6.55 -8.98 -6.53
CA ARG A 67 -7.87 -8.89 -7.16
C ARG A 67 -7.86 -9.37 -8.61
N GLN A 68 -6.79 -9.08 -9.34
CA GLN A 68 -6.62 -9.50 -10.74
C GLN A 68 -6.27 -10.99 -10.88
N THR A 69 -5.72 -11.61 -9.83
CA THR A 69 -5.40 -13.04 -9.84
C THR A 69 -6.63 -13.83 -9.41
N PRO A 70 -7.30 -14.57 -10.31
CA PRO A 70 -8.44 -15.39 -9.91
C PRO A 70 -7.95 -16.41 -8.86
N PRO A 71 -8.71 -16.64 -7.78
CA PRO A 71 -8.32 -17.61 -6.77
C PRO A 71 -8.08 -18.96 -7.46
N PRO A 72 -7.07 -19.74 -7.02
CA PRO A 72 -6.81 -21.05 -7.60
C PRO A 72 -8.12 -21.83 -7.60
N ARG A 73 -8.57 -22.25 -8.79
CA ARG A 73 -9.80 -23.02 -8.94
C ARG A 73 -9.67 -24.24 -8.04
N ARG A 74 -10.41 -24.25 -6.93
CA ARG A 74 -10.51 -25.41 -6.06
C ARG A 74 -11.13 -26.52 -6.93
N PRO A 75 -10.48 -27.69 -7.07
CA PRO A 75 -11.14 -28.79 -7.76
C PRO A 75 -12.47 -29.09 -7.05
N PRO A 76 -13.55 -29.37 -7.80
CA PRO A 76 -14.82 -29.76 -7.21
C PRO A 76 -14.59 -30.96 -6.29
N LYS A 77 -15.17 -30.90 -5.08
CA LYS A 77 -15.23 -32.05 -4.18
C LYS A 77 -16.21 -33.06 -4.79
N GLU A 78 -15.75 -33.84 -5.75
CA GLU A 78 -16.50 -34.98 -6.30
C GLU A 78 -16.15 -36.24 -5.50
N GLU A 79 -17.19 -36.78 -4.84
CA GLU A 79 -17.41 -38.21 -4.62
C GLU A 79 -16.61 -38.94 -3.51
N GLU A 80 -16.70 -38.47 -2.27
CA GLU A 80 -16.44 -39.31 -1.07
C GLU A 80 -17.72 -39.54 -0.23
N ASP A 81 -18.88 -39.66 -0.88
CA ASP A 81 -20.16 -39.93 -0.18
C ASP A 81 -21.05 -40.96 -0.90
N ARG A 82 -20.42 -41.87 -1.67
CA ARG A 82 -21.07 -43.07 -2.20
C ARG A 82 -20.40 -44.33 -1.70
N LYS A 83 -20.36 -44.51 -0.38
CA LYS A 83 -20.28 -45.87 0.15
C LYS A 83 -21.68 -46.47 0.04
N PRO A 84 -21.89 -47.56 -0.73
CA PRO A 84 -23.22 -48.18 -0.82
C PRO A 84 -23.63 -48.66 0.58
N LYS A 85 -24.80 -48.21 1.05
CA LYS A 85 -25.44 -48.78 2.24
C LYS A 85 -25.58 -50.30 2.03
N PRO A 86 -25.23 -51.15 3.01
CA PRO A 86 -25.56 -52.56 2.92
C PRO A 86 -27.09 -52.69 2.86
N ARG A 87 -27.58 -53.45 1.87
CA ARG A 87 -28.98 -53.87 1.75
C ARG A 87 -29.24 -54.96 2.83
N PRO A 88 -30.52 -55.16 3.24
CA PRO A 88 -30.88 -55.63 4.59
C PRO A 88 -30.39 -57.04 4.94
#